data_AF-A0A526YH51-F1
#
_entry.id   AF-A0A526YH51-F1
#
_cell.length_a   1.000
_cell.length_b   1.000
_cell.length_c   1.000
_cell.angle_alpha   90.00
_cell.angle_beta   90.00
_cell.angle_gamma   90.00
#
_symmetry.space_group_name_H-M   'P 1'
#
loop_
_entity.id
_entity.type
_entity.pdbx_description
1 polymer ?
#
loop_
_entity_poly.entity_id
_entity_poly.type
_entity_poly.pdbx_seq_one_letter_code
_entity_poly.pdbx_strand_id
1 'polypeptide(L)'
;YKAVLRGETVAFAGKHFRIEDGRLLFPPVQTPHPPLYFGGSSDAANAVAAEQIDKYLTWGEPPADVAAKIAHVRGLAEKAGRQVTFGIRLHVIVRETNHEAWADADRLISRLDDNTITEAQKVF
;
A
#
# COMPACT_ATOMS: atom_id res chain seq x y z
N TYR A 1 -1.50 -17.18 3.40
CA TYR A 1 -0.14 -16.63 3.60
C TYR A 1 0.17 -16.36 5.07
N LYS A 2 -0.54 -15.48 5.79
CA LYS A 2 -0.30 -15.21 7.23
C LYS A 2 -0.20 -16.45 8.12
N ALA A 3 -1.05 -17.46 7.89
CA ALA A 3 -1.00 -18.75 8.60
C ALA A 3 0.35 -19.45 8.45
N VAL A 4 0.83 -19.60 7.21
CA VAL A 4 2.14 -20.18 6.93
C VAL A 4 3.28 -19.37 7.58
N LEU A 5 3.19 -18.03 7.60
CA LEU A 5 4.18 -17.19 8.30
C LEU A 5 4.16 -17.35 9.82
N ARG A 6 3.03 -17.77 10.41
CA ARG A 6 2.92 -18.13 11.83
C ARG A 6 3.43 -19.55 12.13
N GLY A 7 3.97 -20.25 11.14
CA GLY A 7 4.45 -21.63 11.28
C GLY A 7 3.35 -22.69 11.16
N GLU A 8 2.13 -22.31 10.76
CA GLU A 8 1.06 -23.28 10.53
C GLU A 8 1.32 -24.07 9.23
N THR A 9 0.96 -25.36 9.24
CA THR A 9 0.84 -26.14 8.00
C THR A 9 -0.53 -25.86 7.39
N VAL A 10 -0.56 -25.45 6.14
CA VAL A 10 -1.76 -24.97 5.46
C VAL A 10 -2.10 -25.86 4.28
N ALA A 11 -3.31 -26.43 4.32
CA ALA A 11 -4.01 -26.94 3.15
C ALA A 11 -5.09 -25.93 2.76
N PHE A 12 -5.19 -25.57 1.49
CA PHE A 12 -6.14 -24.60 0.97
C PHE A 12 -6.54 -24.94 -0.45
N ALA A 13 -7.84 -24.95 -0.74
CA ALA A 13 -8.35 -25.09 -2.10
C ALA A 13 -9.33 -23.93 -2.37
N GLY A 14 -8.98 -23.07 -3.31
CA GLY A 14 -9.80 -21.95 -3.75
C GLY A 14 -9.77 -21.80 -5.26
N LYS A 15 -10.39 -20.72 -5.76
CA LYS A 15 -10.51 -20.45 -7.20
C LYS A 15 -9.16 -20.36 -7.92
N HIS A 16 -8.14 -19.82 -7.26
CA HIS A 16 -6.85 -19.49 -7.87
C HIS A 16 -5.68 -20.35 -7.37
N PHE A 17 -5.82 -20.98 -6.20
CA PHE A 17 -4.74 -21.74 -5.58
C PHE A 17 -5.26 -23.05 -5.01
N ARG A 18 -4.46 -24.10 -5.16
CA ARG A 18 -4.59 -25.35 -4.44
C ARG A 18 -3.25 -25.66 -3.77
N ILE A 19 -3.28 -25.84 -2.46
CA ILE A 19 -2.14 -26.08 -1.58
C ILE A 19 -2.52 -27.28 -0.71
N GLU A 20 -1.66 -28.30 -0.65
CA GLU A 20 -1.93 -29.52 0.12
C GLU A 20 -1.04 -29.62 1.37
N ASP A 21 0.24 -29.26 1.29
CA ASP A 21 1.21 -29.28 2.41
C ASP A 21 2.04 -27.98 2.44
N GLY A 22 1.36 -26.84 2.56
CA GLY A 22 2.02 -25.53 2.59
C GLY A 22 2.62 -25.24 3.96
N ARG A 23 3.95 -25.30 4.09
CA ARG A 23 4.66 -24.96 5.33
C ARG A 23 6.01 -24.30 5.05
N LEU A 24 6.53 -23.54 6.01
CA LEU A 24 7.89 -23.01 5.97
C LEU A 24 8.81 -23.89 6.79
N LEU A 25 9.92 -24.31 6.19
CA LEU A 25 11.02 -24.99 6.90
C LEU A 25 11.85 -24.01 7.73
N PHE A 26 11.84 -22.74 7.33
CA PHE A 26 12.56 -21.66 7.99
C PHE A 26 11.56 -20.57 8.40
N PRO A 27 11.18 -20.49 9.68
CA PRO A 27 10.21 -19.51 10.14
C PRO A 27 10.82 -18.09 10.13
N PRO A 28 9.99 -17.05 9.95
CA PRO A 28 10.45 -15.68 10.10
C PRO A 28 10.84 -15.38 11.55
N VAL A 29 11.75 -14.42 11.75
CA VAL A 29 12.17 -13.97 13.08
C VAL A 29 11.05 -13.19 13.81
N GLN A 30 10.23 -12.44 13.06
CA GLN A 30 9.20 -11.58 13.63
C GLN A 30 7.90 -12.34 13.93
N THR A 31 7.37 -12.13 15.14
CA THR A 31 6.09 -12.68 15.60
C THR A 31 4.98 -11.62 15.64
N PRO A 32 3.71 -11.96 15.36
CA PRO A 32 3.25 -13.28 14.89
C PRO A 32 3.69 -13.58 13.44
N HIS A 33 3.98 -12.54 12.66
CA HIS A 33 4.60 -12.63 11.34
C HIS A 33 5.23 -11.25 11.01
N PRO A 34 6.10 -11.15 10.00
CA PRO A 34 6.51 -9.86 9.46
C PRO A 34 5.28 -9.02 9.06
N PRO A 35 5.27 -7.70 9.33
CA PRO A 35 4.17 -6.83 8.96
C PRO A 35 3.89 -6.81 7.45
N LEU A 36 2.62 -6.94 7.07
CA LEU A 36 2.16 -6.90 5.69
C LEU A 36 1.58 -5.52 5.33
N TYR A 37 2.11 -4.96 4.24
CA TYR A 37 1.76 -3.64 3.75
C TYR A 37 1.04 -3.79 2.41
N PHE A 38 -0.03 -3.02 2.21
CA PHE A 38 -0.76 -3.01 0.95
C PHE A 38 -1.46 -1.67 0.75
N GLY A 39 -1.65 -1.31 -0.51
CA GLY A 39 -2.31 -0.07 -0.91
C GLY A 39 -3.18 -0.31 -2.14
N GLY A 40 -4.08 0.64 -2.37
CA GLY A 40 -5.04 0.62 -3.47
C GLY A 40 -6.26 1.45 -3.10
N SER A 41 -6.82 2.17 -4.06
CA SER A 41 -7.93 3.10 -3.82
C SER A 41 -9.30 2.54 -4.21
N SER A 42 -9.37 1.36 -4.84
CA SER A 42 -10.64 0.73 -5.21
C SER A 42 -11.32 0.10 -3.99
N ASP A 43 -12.65 0.00 -4.01
CA ASP A 43 -13.42 -0.62 -2.92
C ASP A 43 -12.98 -2.07 -2.64
N ALA A 44 -12.68 -2.82 -3.70
CA ALA A 44 -12.15 -4.19 -3.57
C ALA A 44 -10.77 -4.20 -2.88
N ALA A 45 -9.88 -3.26 -3.21
CA ALA A 45 -8.58 -3.15 -2.53
C ALA A 45 -8.74 -2.72 -1.07
N ASN A 46 -9.65 -1.79 -0.78
CA ASN A 46 -9.95 -1.35 0.58
C ASN A 46 -10.51 -2.49 1.45
N ALA A 47 -11.37 -3.34 0.90
CA ALA A 47 -11.88 -4.53 1.59
C ALA A 47 -10.76 -5.53 1.92
N VAL A 48 -9.91 -5.86 0.94
CA VAL A 48 -8.73 -6.72 1.18
C VAL A 48 -7.81 -6.11 2.24
N ALA A 49 -7.60 -4.79 2.20
CA ALA A 49 -6.77 -4.11 3.17
C ALA A 49 -7.36 -4.20 4.59
N ALA A 50 -8.63 -3.90 4.74
CA ALA A 50 -9.32 -3.97 6.03
C ALA A 50 -9.25 -5.37 6.66
N GLU A 51 -9.35 -6.42 5.85
CA GLU A 51 -9.40 -7.81 6.32
C GLU A 51 -8.02 -8.45 6.53
N GLN A 52 -7.03 -8.13 5.69
CA GLN A 52 -5.83 -8.96 5.59
C GLN A 52 -4.53 -8.33 6.04
N ILE A 53 -4.34 -7.01 5.96
CA ILE A 53 -3.02 -6.37 6.12
C ILE A 53 -2.88 -5.65 7.46
N ASP A 54 -1.65 -5.29 7.81
CA ASP A 54 -1.29 -4.65 9.08
C ASP A 54 -1.11 -3.14 8.91
N LYS A 55 -0.63 -2.71 7.74
CA LYS A 55 -0.48 -1.30 7.39
C LYS A 55 -1.00 -0.96 5.99
N TYR A 56 -1.99 -0.08 5.93
CA TYR A 56 -2.48 0.49 4.67
C TYR A 56 -1.55 1.60 4.19
N LEU A 57 -1.05 1.47 2.97
CA LEU A 57 -0.16 2.45 2.35
C LEU A 57 -0.94 3.28 1.33
N THR A 58 -1.07 4.58 1.56
CA THR A 58 -1.80 5.50 0.68
C THR A 58 -0.87 6.43 -0.10
N TRP A 59 -1.37 7.02 -1.18
CA TRP A 59 -0.63 7.96 -2.02
C TRP A 59 -0.66 9.37 -1.43
N GLY A 60 0.25 10.21 -1.91
CA GLY A 60 0.26 11.65 -1.61
C GLY A 60 -0.89 12.37 -2.30
N GLU A 61 -2.02 12.48 -1.61
CA GLU A 61 -3.19 13.27 -2.02
C GLU A 61 -3.36 14.47 -1.08
N PRO A 62 -4.21 15.46 -1.44
CA PRO A 62 -4.57 16.54 -0.52
C PRO A 62 -4.99 16.00 0.86
N PRO A 63 -4.61 16.67 1.98
CA PRO A 63 -4.84 16.13 3.32
C PRO A 63 -6.30 15.76 3.65
N ALA A 64 -7.27 16.49 3.10
CA ALA A 64 -8.69 16.19 3.28
C ALA A 64 -9.10 14.85 2.63
N ASP A 65 -8.60 14.59 1.42
CA ASP A 65 -8.87 13.35 0.68
C ASP A 65 -8.21 12.15 1.36
N VAL A 66 -6.97 12.33 1.84
CA VAL A 66 -6.26 11.33 2.66
C VAL A 66 -7.04 11.04 3.94
N ALA A 67 -7.55 12.07 4.63
CA ALA A 67 -8.34 11.89 5.86
C ALA A 67 -9.61 11.08 5.60
N ALA A 68 -10.34 11.37 4.52
CA ALA A 68 -11.53 10.62 4.13
C ALA A 68 -11.21 9.15 3.82
N LYS A 69 -10.12 8.89 3.09
CA LYS A 69 -9.66 7.53 2.75
C LYS A 69 -9.23 6.73 3.98
N ILE A 70 -8.48 7.36 4.89
CA ILE A 70 -8.10 6.75 6.17
C ILE A 70 -9.34 6.40 7.00
N ALA A 71 -10.30 7.31 7.11
CA ALA A 71 -11.54 7.07 7.85
C ALA A 71 -12.33 5.90 7.27
N HIS A 72 -12.41 5.82 5.93
CA HIS A 72 -13.09 4.73 5.24
C HIS A 72 -12.45 3.36 5.53
N VAL A 73 -11.15 3.22 5.30
CA VAL A 73 -10.43 1.94 5.52
C VAL A 73 -10.43 1.55 7.00
N ARG A 74 -10.30 2.54 7.90
CA ARG A 74 -10.40 2.30 9.35
C ARG A 74 -11.77 1.74 9.72
N GLY A 75 -12.85 2.35 9.23
CA GLY A 75 -14.21 1.88 9.50
C GLY A 75 -14.48 0.46 8.96
N LEU A 76 -13.89 0.09 7.82
CA LEU A 76 -13.95 -1.29 7.32
C LEU A 76 -13.19 -2.26 8.23
N ALA A 77 -11.99 -1.89 8.70
CA ALA A 77 -11.21 -2.73 9.59
C ALA A 77 -11.92 -2.93 10.95
N GLU A 78 -12.52 -1.88 11.50
CA GLU A 78 -13.29 -1.93 12.74
C GLU A 78 -14.51 -2.86 12.61
N LYS A 79 -15.24 -2.79 11.49
CA LYS A 79 -16.34 -3.74 11.20
C LYS A 79 -15.88 -5.20 11.13
N ALA A 80 -14.64 -5.43 10.70
CA ALA A 80 -14.00 -6.75 10.69
C ALA A 80 -13.39 -7.14 12.05
N GLY A 81 -13.55 -6.33 13.10
CA GLY A 81 -12.97 -6.58 14.43
C GLY A 81 -11.45 -6.43 14.46
N ARG A 82 -10.86 -5.68 13.52
CA ARG A 82 -9.41 -5.50 13.38
C ARG A 82 -9.02 -4.04 13.56
N GLN A 83 -7.74 -3.83 13.85
CA GLN A 83 -7.10 -2.52 13.74
C GLN A 83 -6.05 -2.55 12.64
N VAL A 84 -5.93 -1.44 11.92
CA VAL A 84 -4.96 -1.25 10.85
C VAL A 84 -4.19 0.05 11.08
N THR A 85 -2.90 0.04 10.79
CA THR A 85 -2.06 1.25 10.84
C THR A 85 -1.92 1.85 9.45
N PHE A 86 -1.43 3.09 9.34
CA PHE A 86 -1.38 3.82 8.08
C PHE A 86 0.03 4.29 7.76
N GLY A 87 0.34 4.37 6.48
CA GLY A 87 1.55 5.01 5.95
C GLY A 87 1.20 5.79 4.67
N ILE A 88 1.99 6.80 4.36
CA ILE A 88 1.82 7.63 3.16
C ILE A 88 3.09 7.62 2.32
N ARG A 89 2.93 7.48 1.01
CA ARG A 89 4.03 7.57 0.05
C ARG A 89 4.07 8.98 -0.53
N LEU A 90 5.10 9.74 -0.15
CA LEU A 90 5.38 11.07 -0.68
C LEU A 90 6.75 11.10 -1.36
N HIS A 91 6.86 11.84 -2.46
CA HIS A 91 8.16 12.30 -2.98
C HIS A 91 8.44 13.67 -2.36
N VAL A 92 9.65 13.88 -1.85
CA VAL A 92 10.00 15.10 -1.11
C VAL A 92 11.22 15.74 -1.76
N ILE A 93 11.10 17.01 -2.15
CA ILE A 93 12.20 17.85 -2.64
C ILE A 93 12.46 18.92 -1.57
N VAL A 94 13.40 18.65 -0.67
CA VAL A 94 13.76 19.54 0.44
C VAL A 94 15.03 20.32 0.11
N ARG A 95 15.01 21.65 0.24
CA ARG A 95 16.16 22.56 0.04
C ARG A 95 16.18 23.65 1.11
N GLU A 96 17.23 24.46 1.14
CA GLU A 96 17.40 25.53 2.14
C GLU A 96 16.35 26.62 1.96
N THR A 97 15.98 26.93 0.71
CA THR A 97 14.89 27.86 0.39
C THR A 97 13.81 27.23 -0.48
N ASN A 98 12.60 27.80 -0.44
CA ASN A 98 11.51 27.39 -1.32
C ASN A 98 11.85 27.57 -2.80
N HIS A 99 12.58 28.64 -3.15
CA HIS A 99 12.99 28.91 -4.52
C HIS A 99 13.86 27.78 -5.09
N GLU A 100 14.84 27.31 -4.31
CA GLU A 100 15.69 26.19 -4.71
C GLU A 100 14.91 24.87 -4.85
N ALA A 101 13.95 24.63 -3.95
CA ALA A 101 13.12 23.43 -4.01
C ALA A 101 12.29 23.38 -5.30
N TRP A 102 11.66 24.50 -5.68
CA TRP A 102 10.92 24.61 -6.94
C TRP A 102 11.82 24.53 -8.17
N ALA A 103 12.97 25.19 -8.15
CA ALA A 103 13.94 25.10 -9.25
C ALA A 103 14.41 23.65 -9.49
N ASP A 104 14.60 22.87 -8.44
CA ASP A 104 14.94 21.45 -8.56
C ASP A 104 13.76 20.57 -8.98
N ALA A 105 12.52 20.92 -8.60
CA ALA A 105 11.33 20.27 -9.11
C ALA A 105 11.18 20.48 -10.63
N ASP A 106 11.34 21.71 -11.12
CA ASP A 106 11.30 22.04 -12.54
C ASP A 106 12.43 21.33 -13.31
N ARG A 107 13.64 21.31 -12.72
CA ARG A 107 14.78 20.59 -13.30
C ARG A 107 14.53 19.09 -13.40
N LEU A 108 13.89 18.47 -12.41
CA LEU A 108 13.56 17.05 -12.41
C LEU A 108 12.69 16.65 -13.62
N ILE A 109 11.74 17.52 -13.99
CA ILE A 109 10.82 17.28 -15.11
C ILE A 109 11.27 17.94 -16.43
N SER A 110 12.37 18.69 -16.44
CA SER A 110 12.85 19.49 -17.59
C SER A 110 13.08 18.74 -18.90
N ARG A 111 13.14 17.41 -18.87
CA ARG A 111 13.35 16.55 -20.04
C ARG A 111 12.10 15.78 -20.47
N LEU A 112 10.97 16.00 -19.80
CA LEU A 112 9.69 15.46 -20.22
C LEU A 112 9.14 16.35 -21.33
N ASP A 113 9.00 15.78 -22.54
CA ASP A 113 8.32 16.47 -23.64
C ASP A 113 6.79 16.30 -23.56
N ASP A 114 6.07 17.22 -24.18
CA ASP A 114 4.60 17.26 -24.15
C ASP A 114 3.95 15.98 -24.70
N ASN A 115 4.62 15.31 -25.64
CA ASN A 115 4.15 14.05 -26.20
C ASN A 115 4.22 12.94 -25.15
N THR A 116 5.32 12.85 -24.40
CA THR A 116 5.50 11.88 -23.31
C THR A 116 4.46 12.10 -22.21
N ILE A 117 4.17 13.36 -21.87
CA ILE A 117 3.12 13.71 -20.90
C ILE A 117 1.74 13.27 -21.40
N THR A 118 1.43 13.58 -22.65
CA THR A 118 0.14 13.27 -23.28
C THR A 118 -0.10 11.76 -23.35
N GLU A 119 0.90 10.98 -23.76
CA GLU A 119 0.79 9.52 -23.82
C GLU A 119 0.62 8.90 -22.42
N ALA A 120 1.34 9.41 -21.42
CA ALA A 120 1.20 8.93 -20.04
C ALA A 120 -0.21 9.16 -19.47
N GLN A 121 -0.86 10.29 -19.81
CA GLN A 121 -2.21 10.61 -19.35
C GLN A 121 -3.30 9.72 -19.95
N LYS A 122 -3.10 9.15 -21.15
CA LYS A 122 -4.09 8.24 -21.78
C LYS A 122 -4.18 6.87 -21.12
N VAL A 123 -3.18 6.50 -20.32
CA VAL A 123 -3.08 5.18 -19.67
C VAL A 123 -3.90 5.12 -18.37
N PHE A 124 -4.31 6.27 -17.84
CA PHE A 124 -5.10 6.42 -16.61
C PHE A 124 -6.49 6.98 -16.91
#